data_AF-A0A0B7JP30-F1
#
_entry.id   AF-A0A0B7JP30-F1
#
_cell.length_a   1.000
_cell.length_b   1.000
_cell.length_c   1.000
_cell.angle_alpha   90.00
_cell.angle_beta   90.00
_cell.angle_gamma   90.00
#
_symmetry.space_group_name_H-M   'P 1'
#
loop_
_entity.id
_entity.type
_entity.pdbx_description
1 polymer ?
#
loop_
_entity_poly.entity_id
_entity_poly.type
_entity_poly.pdbx_seq_one_letter_code
_entity_poly.pdbx_strand_id
1 'polypeptide(L)'
;MSFTLEPHDAATSATWIVCRTCGTQFPTSDRQVVTTCHICDDPRQFVPPSGQSFTTHKETEMVPGSGFKAVKLGGHFPGSLVALFDGRLLIADTIVTTPAGLGRWEVDGNGVARARPGGLNSFTFQWSIPNMIPLGPDELARMWGVLGGYEFRSTHGAFLGFDVEDEGVKGRVLESMQIQTRFMGWPDHPLMGMKV
;
A
#
# COMPACT_ATOMS: atom_id res chain seq x y z
N MET A 1 12.34 -18.70 23.50
CA MET A 1 12.98 -18.55 22.18
C MET A 1 12.93 -17.07 21.82
N SER A 2 14.08 -16.44 21.60
CA SER A 2 14.14 -15.05 21.14
C SER A 2 14.18 -15.07 19.62
N PHE A 3 13.15 -14.57 18.96
CA PHE A 3 13.15 -14.40 17.51
C PHE A 3 13.83 -13.06 17.20
N THR A 4 15.09 -13.12 16.78
CA THR A 4 15.74 -11.94 16.20
C THR A 4 15.20 -11.79 14.80
N LEU A 5 14.36 -10.77 14.56
CA LEU A 5 13.95 -10.40 13.22
C LEU A 5 15.21 -10.13 12.38
N GLU A 6 15.27 -10.69 11.17
CA GLU A 6 16.30 -10.24 10.22
C GLU A 6 16.16 -8.72 10.04
N PRO A 7 17.25 -7.96 10.11
CA PRO A 7 17.20 -6.52 9.90
C PRO A 7 16.74 -6.22 8.47
N HIS A 8 15.47 -5.88 8.28
CA HIS A 8 14.98 -5.34 7.02
C HIS A 8 15.20 -3.83 6.99
N ASP A 9 16.19 -3.39 6.20
CA ASP A 9 16.37 -1.98 5.86
C ASP A 9 15.53 -1.64 4.61
N ALA A 10 14.46 -0.87 4.82
CA ALA A 10 13.57 -0.43 3.75
C ALA A 10 14.25 0.50 2.73
N ALA A 11 15.21 1.32 3.16
CA ALA A 11 15.92 2.23 2.26
C ALA A 11 16.86 1.46 1.33
N THR A 12 17.58 0.49 1.88
CA THR A 12 18.45 -0.41 1.11
C THR A 12 17.64 -1.34 0.20
N SER A 13 16.60 -1.98 0.70
CA SER A 13 15.77 -2.88 -0.12
C SER A 13 14.97 -2.15 -1.19
N ALA A 14 14.83 -0.82 -1.09
CA ALA A 14 14.22 -0.01 -2.14
C ALA A 14 15.13 0.19 -3.36
N THR A 15 16.45 0.08 -3.22
CA THR A 15 17.42 0.23 -4.34
C THR A 15 17.73 -1.09 -5.06
N TRP A 16 17.22 -2.19 -4.53
CA TRP A 16 17.42 -3.51 -5.10
C TRP A 16 16.71 -3.67 -6.44
N ILE A 17 17.36 -4.40 -7.34
CA ILE A 17 16.92 -4.63 -8.71
C ILE A 17 15.64 -5.47 -8.70
N VAL A 18 14.66 -5.05 -9.49
CA VAL A 18 13.40 -5.75 -9.72
C VAL A 18 13.24 -5.99 -11.23
N CYS A 19 12.89 -7.21 -11.63
CA CYS A 19 12.55 -7.50 -13.02
C CYS A 19 11.18 -6.88 -13.36
N ARG A 20 11.10 -6.05 -14.39
CA ARG A 20 9.83 -5.43 -14.82
C ARG A 20 8.82 -6.45 -15.36
N THR A 21 9.28 -7.61 -15.82
CA THR A 21 8.43 -8.65 -16.40
C THR A 21 7.76 -9.51 -15.33
N CYS A 22 8.52 -10.13 -14.44
CA CYS A 22 8.00 -11.09 -13.47
C CYS A 22 7.90 -10.53 -12.04
N GLY A 23 8.42 -9.33 -11.78
CA GLY A 23 8.42 -8.73 -10.45
C GLY A 23 9.44 -9.30 -9.46
N THR A 24 10.25 -10.28 -9.85
CA THR A 24 11.31 -10.82 -8.98
C THR A 24 12.29 -9.73 -8.57
N GLN A 25 12.48 -9.59 -7.26
CA GLN A 25 13.49 -8.73 -6.66
C GLN A 25 14.77 -9.53 -6.39
N PHE A 26 15.91 -8.91 -6.66
CA PHE A 26 17.25 -9.44 -6.40
C PHE A 26 17.89 -8.67 -5.24
N PRO A 27 18.60 -9.31 -4.30
CA PRO A 27 19.15 -8.67 -3.11
C PRO A 27 20.42 -7.86 -3.39
N THR A 28 20.43 -7.09 -4.49
CA THR A 28 21.54 -6.24 -4.91
C THR A 28 21.04 -5.11 -5.79
N SER A 29 21.73 -3.98 -5.77
CA SER A 29 21.56 -2.87 -6.72
C SER A 29 22.54 -2.96 -7.90
N ASP A 30 23.42 -3.95 -7.94
CA ASP A 30 24.48 -4.06 -8.94
C ASP A 30 24.01 -4.78 -10.22
N ARG A 31 23.90 -4.01 -11.31
CA ARG A 31 23.55 -4.48 -12.66
C ARG A 31 24.65 -5.29 -13.35
N GLN A 32 25.86 -5.32 -12.80
CA GLN A 32 26.92 -6.21 -13.28
C GLN A 32 26.73 -7.63 -12.76
N VAL A 33 26.13 -7.79 -11.57
CA VAL A 33 25.83 -9.09 -10.95
C VAL A 33 24.55 -9.69 -11.53
N VAL A 34 23.50 -8.88 -11.67
CA VAL A 34 22.26 -9.32 -12.33
C VAL A 34 22.35 -8.87 -13.77
N THR A 35 22.63 -9.77 -14.71
CA THR A 35 22.62 -9.44 -16.15
C THR A 35 21.30 -9.84 -16.77
N THR A 36 20.83 -11.05 -16.48
CA THR A 36 19.50 -11.58 -16.80
C THR A 36 18.70 -11.91 -15.53
N CYS A 37 17.39 -12.09 -15.68
CA CYS A 37 16.48 -12.54 -14.67
C CYS A 37 16.29 -14.05 -14.82
N HIS A 38 16.88 -14.84 -13.94
CA HIS A 38 16.83 -16.31 -14.00
C HIS A 38 15.40 -16.87 -13.95
N ILE A 39 14.43 -16.14 -13.38
CA ILE A 39 13.01 -16.51 -13.44
C ILE A 39 12.49 -16.36 -14.87
N CYS A 40 12.79 -15.26 -15.55
CA CYS A 40 12.38 -15.04 -16.93
C CYS A 40 13.20 -15.85 -17.95
N ASP A 41 14.38 -16.36 -17.56
CA ASP A 41 15.15 -17.30 -18.38
C ASP A 41 14.51 -18.70 -18.39
N ASP A 42 13.58 -18.99 -17.48
CA ASP A 42 12.77 -20.20 -17.53
C ASP A 42 11.82 -20.14 -18.75
N PRO A 43 11.86 -21.10 -19.67
CA PRO A 43 11.07 -21.07 -20.91
C PRO A 43 9.56 -21.16 -20.68
N ARG A 44 9.11 -21.48 -19.46
CA ARG A 44 7.70 -21.45 -19.07
C ARG A 44 7.20 -20.04 -18.77
N GLN A 45 8.11 -19.08 -18.56
CA GLN A 45 7.76 -17.70 -18.26
C GLN A 45 7.64 -16.87 -19.54
N PHE A 46 6.72 -15.91 -19.52
CA PHE A 46 6.60 -14.92 -20.58
C PHE A 46 7.75 -13.92 -20.52
N VAL A 47 8.32 -13.59 -21.68
CA VAL A 47 9.28 -12.49 -21.84
C VAL A 47 8.76 -11.53 -22.92
N PRO A 48 8.70 -10.21 -22.66
CA PRO A 48 8.27 -9.23 -23.65
C PRO A 48 9.16 -9.27 -24.91
N PRO A 49 8.63 -8.92 -26.09
CA PRO A 49 9.44 -8.83 -27.32
C PRO A 49 10.63 -7.86 -27.22
N SER A 50 10.53 -6.85 -26.36
CA SER A 50 11.62 -5.91 -26.04
C SER A 50 12.74 -6.52 -25.19
N GLY A 51 12.61 -7.79 -24.79
CA GLY A 51 13.52 -8.45 -23.87
C GLY A 51 13.25 -8.10 -22.40
N GLN A 52 14.15 -8.56 -21.53
CA GLN A 52 14.09 -8.31 -20.10
C GLN A 52 14.53 -6.88 -19.78
N SER A 53 13.83 -6.25 -18.83
CA SER A 53 14.17 -4.93 -18.31
C SER A 53 14.02 -4.90 -16.80
N PHE A 54 14.69 -3.95 -16.16
CA PHE A 54 14.82 -3.89 -14.72
C PHE A 54 14.38 -2.52 -14.18
N THR A 55 13.98 -2.48 -12.92
CA THR A 55 13.56 -1.31 -12.15
C THR A 55 14.03 -1.46 -10.71
N THR A 56 13.64 -0.54 -9.83
CA THR A 56 13.77 -0.65 -8.38
C THR A 56 12.48 -0.18 -7.71
N HIS A 57 12.29 -0.39 -6.41
CA HIS A 57 11.13 0.16 -5.72
C HIS A 57 11.20 1.69 -5.52
N LYS A 58 12.35 2.32 -5.78
CA LYS A 58 12.45 3.79 -5.90
C LYS A 58 11.82 4.30 -7.20
N GLU A 59 11.88 3.51 -8.26
CA GLU A 59 11.26 3.81 -9.55
C GLU A 59 9.82 3.29 -9.56
N THR A 60 8.89 4.16 -9.18
CA THR A 60 7.50 3.73 -9.00
C THR A 60 6.74 3.53 -10.32
N GLU A 61 7.13 4.19 -11.41
CA GLU A 61 6.48 3.98 -12.71
C GLU A 61 6.93 2.66 -13.36
N MET A 62 6.01 1.68 -13.38
CA MET A 62 6.31 0.32 -13.83
C MET A 62 6.37 0.21 -15.35
N VAL A 63 5.52 0.96 -16.04
CA VAL A 63 5.47 1.03 -17.50
C VAL A 63 5.69 2.50 -17.89
N PRO A 64 6.87 2.85 -18.45
CA PRO A 64 7.18 4.23 -18.78
C PRO A 64 6.13 4.91 -19.66
N GLY A 65 5.67 6.08 -19.25
CA GLY A 65 4.67 6.88 -19.98
C GLY A 65 3.23 6.42 -19.80
N SER A 66 2.98 5.34 -19.05
CA SER A 66 1.60 4.88 -18.77
C SER A 66 0.95 5.64 -17.62
N GLY A 67 1.73 6.24 -16.72
CA GLY A 67 1.22 6.76 -15.45
C GLY A 67 0.84 5.69 -14.42
N PHE A 68 1.00 4.39 -14.72
CA PHE A 68 0.81 3.31 -13.77
C PHE A 68 2.00 3.21 -12.81
N LYS A 69 1.72 3.41 -11.52
CA LYS A 69 2.74 3.39 -10.47
C LYS A 69 2.51 2.23 -9.51
N ALA A 70 3.57 1.49 -9.18
CA ALA A 70 3.60 0.59 -8.03
C ALA A 70 4.37 1.27 -6.90
N VAL A 71 3.72 1.46 -5.75
CA VAL A 71 4.27 2.17 -4.59
C VAL A 71 4.47 1.17 -3.46
N LYS A 72 5.73 0.95 -3.07
CA LYS A 72 6.07 0.09 -1.94
C LYS A 72 5.77 0.79 -0.63
N LEU A 73 4.61 0.48 -0.06
CA LEU A 73 4.25 0.98 1.26
C LEU A 73 4.86 0.13 2.37
N GLY A 74 5.08 -1.17 2.17
CA GLY A 74 5.42 -2.09 3.26
C GLY A 74 4.24 -2.28 4.22
N GLY A 75 4.49 -2.44 5.52
CA GLY A 75 3.43 -2.63 6.51
C GLY A 75 3.01 -4.09 6.61
N HIS A 76 2.01 -4.49 5.82
CA HIS A 76 1.44 -5.84 5.86
C HIS A 76 2.52 -6.93 5.80
N PHE A 77 3.47 -6.75 4.88
CA PHE A 77 4.78 -7.37 4.89
C PHE A 77 5.79 -6.39 4.26
N PRO A 78 7.11 -6.58 4.42
CA PRO A 78 8.09 -5.59 3.98
C PRO A 78 8.03 -5.23 2.49
N GLY A 79 7.63 -6.19 1.64
CA GLY A 79 7.46 -6.04 0.19
C GLY A 79 6.08 -5.55 -0.27
N SER A 80 5.15 -5.25 0.64
CA SER A 80 3.75 -4.97 0.31
C SER A 80 3.61 -3.66 -0.49
N LEU A 81 2.75 -3.68 -1.51
CA LEU A 81 2.62 -2.64 -2.53
C LEU A 81 1.17 -2.16 -2.65
N VAL A 82 1.00 -0.90 -3.03
CA VAL A 82 -0.24 -0.41 -3.65
C VAL A 82 0.06 -0.01 -5.09
N ALA A 83 -0.95 -0.07 -5.96
CA ALA A 83 -0.82 0.45 -7.32
C ALA A 83 -1.68 1.71 -7.48
N LEU A 84 -1.18 2.69 -8.23
CA LEU A 84 -1.87 3.93 -8.53
C LEU A 84 -1.96 4.10 -10.04
N PHE A 85 -3.18 4.31 -10.53
CA PHE A 85 -3.43 4.59 -11.93
C PHE A 85 -4.65 5.50 -12.09
N ASP A 86 -4.49 6.61 -12.82
CA ASP A 86 -5.59 7.56 -13.10
C ASP A 86 -6.37 8.00 -11.83
N GLY A 87 -5.62 8.31 -10.76
CA GLY A 87 -6.19 8.71 -9.46
C GLY A 87 -6.87 7.59 -8.68
N ARG A 88 -6.80 6.33 -9.13
CA ARG A 88 -7.38 5.16 -8.44
C ARG A 88 -6.27 4.38 -7.73
N LEU A 89 -6.41 4.22 -6.42
CA LEU A 89 -5.45 3.48 -5.61
C LEU A 89 -5.91 2.03 -5.42
N LEU A 90 -5.25 1.07 -6.06
CA LEU A 90 -5.46 -0.35 -5.85
C LEU A 90 -4.69 -0.77 -4.58
N ILE A 91 -5.43 -1.15 -3.54
CA ILE A 91 -4.87 -1.27 -2.18
C ILE A 91 -4.56 -2.71 -1.73
N ALA A 92 -5.06 -3.71 -2.45
CA ALA A 92 -4.83 -5.14 -2.18
C ALA A 92 -5.00 -5.51 -0.68
N ASP A 93 -4.01 -6.20 -0.11
CA ASP A 93 -3.89 -6.57 1.30
C ASP A 93 -3.13 -5.52 2.13
N THR A 94 -2.49 -4.54 1.48
CA THR A 94 -1.71 -3.46 2.10
C THR A 94 -2.56 -2.52 2.94
N ILE A 95 -3.74 -2.15 2.42
CA ILE A 95 -4.76 -1.37 3.13
C ILE A 95 -6.07 -2.12 2.94
N VAL A 96 -6.75 -2.43 4.04
CA VAL A 96 -7.97 -3.24 4.00
C VAL A 96 -9.17 -2.34 4.25
N THR A 97 -10.07 -2.26 3.27
CA THR A 97 -11.35 -1.56 3.44
C THR A 97 -12.21 -2.26 4.50
N THR A 98 -12.71 -1.51 5.46
CA THR A 98 -13.66 -2.03 6.46
C THR A 98 -15.09 -1.95 5.93
N PRO A 99 -16.03 -2.77 6.47
CA PRO A 99 -17.44 -2.62 6.14
C PRO A 99 -17.99 -1.20 6.41
N ALA A 100 -17.49 -0.52 7.44
CA ALA A 100 -17.86 0.87 7.74
C ALA A 100 -17.36 1.88 6.68
N GLY A 101 -16.27 1.55 5.98
CA GLY A 101 -15.74 2.35 4.86
C GLY A 101 -16.64 2.37 3.64
N LEU A 102 -17.41 1.30 3.42
CA LEU A 102 -18.29 1.10 2.25
C LEU A 102 -19.65 1.80 2.35
N GLY A 103 -20.00 2.31 3.53
CA GLY A 103 -21.30 2.95 3.72
C GLY A 103 -21.47 4.16 2.79
N ARG A 104 -22.61 4.24 2.09
CA ARG A 104 -23.14 5.50 1.58
C ARG A 104 -23.60 6.32 2.79
N TRP A 105 -22.95 7.45 3.02
CA TRP A 105 -23.18 8.27 4.20
C TRP A 105 -23.94 9.56 3.87
N GLU A 106 -24.37 9.74 2.62
CA GLU A 106 -25.15 10.90 2.18
C GLU A 106 -26.60 10.80 2.66
N VAL A 107 -27.13 9.57 2.71
CA VAL A 107 -28.48 9.27 3.19
C VAL A 107 -28.47 8.04 4.10
N ASP A 108 -29.42 7.98 5.04
CA ASP A 108 -29.70 6.78 5.82
C ASP A 108 -30.60 5.79 5.06
N GLY A 109 -30.95 4.66 5.69
CA GLY A 109 -31.83 3.66 5.11
C GLY A 109 -33.26 4.14 4.83
N ASN A 110 -33.64 5.32 5.33
CA ASN A 110 -34.94 5.96 5.11
C ASN A 110 -34.85 7.14 4.11
N GLY A 111 -33.68 7.38 3.51
CA GLY A 111 -33.45 8.51 2.61
C GLY A 111 -33.23 9.85 3.31
N VAL A 112 -33.09 9.87 4.64
CA VAL A 112 -32.81 11.09 5.41
C VAL A 112 -31.32 11.42 5.28
N ALA A 113 -31.01 12.69 5.00
CA ALA A 113 -29.64 13.15 4.91
C ALA A 113 -28.88 12.83 6.19
N ARG A 114 -27.68 12.24 6.05
CA ARG A 114 -26.79 11.96 7.16
C ARG A 114 -25.35 12.32 6.80
N ALA A 115 -24.44 12.11 7.74
CA ALA A 115 -23.01 12.16 7.52
C ALA A 115 -22.37 10.92 8.14
N ARG A 116 -21.12 10.63 7.74
CA ARG A 116 -20.35 9.55 8.37
C ARG A 116 -20.13 9.91 9.85
N PRO A 117 -20.49 9.02 10.79
CA PRO A 117 -20.18 9.22 12.20
C PRO A 117 -18.67 9.37 12.40
N GLY A 118 -18.28 10.36 13.21
CA GLY A 118 -16.89 10.56 13.60
C GLY A 118 -16.37 9.36 14.39
N GLY A 119 -15.08 9.03 14.20
CA GLY A 119 -14.43 7.94 14.92
C GLY A 119 -14.64 6.54 14.34
N LEU A 120 -15.42 6.39 13.27
CA LEU A 120 -15.47 5.15 12.48
C LEU A 120 -14.28 5.11 11.53
N ASN A 121 -13.57 3.99 11.42
CA ASN A 121 -12.53 3.84 10.41
C ASN A 121 -13.11 3.37 9.06
N SER A 122 -12.54 3.84 7.95
CA SER A 122 -12.82 3.29 6.61
C SER A 122 -11.84 2.19 6.21
N PHE A 123 -10.66 2.20 6.81
CA PHE A 123 -9.60 1.26 6.51
C PHE A 123 -9.00 0.68 7.79
N THR A 124 -8.38 -0.48 7.67
CA THR A 124 -7.61 -1.14 8.72
C THR A 124 -6.27 -1.59 8.14
N PHE A 125 -5.24 -1.60 8.99
CA PHE A 125 -3.86 -1.80 8.59
C PHE A 125 -3.27 -2.91 9.45
N GLN A 126 -2.98 -4.07 8.84
CA GLN A 126 -2.78 -5.31 9.59
C GLN A 126 -1.52 -6.05 9.13
N TRP A 127 -0.76 -6.56 10.10
CA TRP A 127 0.30 -7.53 9.81
C TRP A 127 -0.31 -8.89 9.46
N SER A 128 -1.39 -9.30 10.16
CA SER A 128 -2.11 -10.54 9.88
C SER A 128 -3.61 -10.30 9.86
N ILE A 129 -4.15 -10.26 8.65
CA ILE A 129 -5.59 -10.10 8.40
C ILE A 129 -6.42 -11.24 9.04
N PRO A 130 -6.04 -12.53 8.90
CA PRO A 130 -6.81 -13.63 9.49
C PRO A 130 -6.88 -13.61 11.02
N ASN A 131 -5.83 -13.09 11.68
CA ASN A 131 -5.73 -13.04 13.14
C ASN A 131 -6.07 -11.65 13.72
N MET A 132 -6.44 -10.69 12.87
CA MET A 132 -6.71 -9.30 13.27
C MET A 132 -5.55 -8.64 14.02
N ILE A 133 -4.31 -8.94 13.63
CA ILE A 133 -3.11 -8.38 14.26
C ILE A 133 -2.77 -7.05 13.58
N PRO A 134 -2.90 -5.90 14.30
CA PRO A 134 -2.71 -4.58 13.71
C PRO A 134 -1.22 -4.27 13.50
N LEU A 135 -0.94 -3.37 12.54
CA LEU A 135 0.35 -2.70 12.44
C LEU A 135 0.51 -1.66 13.55
N GLY A 136 1.76 -1.44 13.98
CA GLY A 136 2.14 -0.46 15.00
C GLY A 136 2.13 1.00 14.52
N PRO A 137 2.05 1.99 15.43
CA PRO A 137 1.99 3.42 15.09
C PRO A 137 3.14 3.92 14.22
N ASP A 138 4.37 3.49 14.50
CA ASP A 138 5.55 3.89 13.72
C ASP A 138 5.46 3.41 12.27
N GLU A 139 4.95 2.19 12.07
CA GLU A 139 4.78 1.62 10.74
C GLU A 139 3.66 2.34 9.97
N LEU A 140 2.56 2.71 10.64
CA LEU A 140 1.50 3.54 10.03
C LEU A 140 2.04 4.93 9.64
N ALA A 141 2.84 5.57 10.49
CA ALA A 141 3.46 6.84 10.20
C ALA A 141 4.44 6.75 9.02
N ARG A 142 5.23 5.68 8.95
CA ARG A 142 6.12 5.40 7.81
C ARG A 142 5.34 5.19 6.52
N MET A 143 4.27 4.38 6.56
CA MET A 143 3.38 4.16 5.42
C MET A 143 2.78 5.49 4.93
N TRP A 144 2.28 6.33 5.83
CA TRP A 144 1.76 7.66 5.48
C TRP A 144 2.85 8.59 4.91
N GLY A 145 4.06 8.56 5.46
CA GLY A 145 5.19 9.33 4.94
C GLY A 145 5.53 9.02 3.48
N VAL A 146 5.15 7.83 2.98
CA VAL A 146 5.24 7.47 1.56
C VAL A 146 3.94 7.81 0.83
N LEU A 147 2.80 7.30 1.31
CA LEU A 147 1.51 7.40 0.61
C LEU A 147 1.01 8.84 0.49
N GLY A 148 1.29 9.69 1.50
CA GLY A 148 0.85 11.09 1.54
C GLY A 148 1.37 11.93 0.36
N GLY A 149 2.48 11.53 -0.27
CA GLY A 149 3.02 12.17 -1.46
C GLY A 149 2.28 11.84 -2.77
N TYR A 150 1.24 11.01 -2.72
CA TYR A 150 0.45 10.62 -3.89
C TYR A 150 -0.98 11.14 -3.80
N GLU A 151 -1.51 11.57 -4.93
CA GLU A 151 -2.92 11.98 -5.07
C GLU A 151 -3.77 10.83 -5.61
N PHE A 152 -4.92 10.62 -4.99
CA PHE A 152 -5.92 9.62 -5.40
C PHE A 152 -7.31 10.02 -4.89
N ARG A 153 -8.34 9.67 -5.66
CA ARG A 153 -9.75 10.00 -5.45
C ARG A 153 -10.64 8.79 -5.19
N SER A 154 -10.09 7.59 -5.32
CA SER A 154 -10.76 6.35 -4.94
C SER A 154 -9.75 5.31 -4.48
N THR A 155 -10.24 4.33 -3.71
CA THR A 155 -9.48 3.13 -3.38
C THR A 155 -10.23 1.90 -3.86
N HIS A 156 -9.53 0.92 -4.42
CA HIS A 156 -10.10 -0.33 -4.93
C HIS A 156 -9.49 -1.52 -4.19
N GLY A 157 -10.35 -2.25 -3.47
CA GLY A 157 -9.95 -3.33 -2.57
C GLY A 157 -9.58 -4.62 -3.29
N ALA A 158 -9.09 -5.62 -2.53
CA ALA A 158 -8.76 -6.95 -3.08
C ALA A 158 -9.98 -7.77 -3.53
N PHE A 159 -11.19 -7.40 -3.08
CA PHE A 159 -12.42 -8.14 -3.33
C PHE A 159 -13.48 -7.27 -3.98
N LEU A 160 -14.35 -7.88 -4.79
CA LEU A 160 -15.47 -7.18 -5.42
C LEU A 160 -16.36 -6.50 -4.37
N GLY A 161 -16.72 -5.24 -4.63
CA GLY A 161 -17.54 -4.44 -3.74
C GLY A 161 -16.79 -3.78 -2.58
N PHE A 162 -15.45 -3.87 -2.54
CA PHE A 162 -14.62 -3.20 -1.52
C PHE A 162 -14.04 -1.85 -2.00
N ASP A 163 -14.67 -1.26 -3.01
CA ASP A 163 -14.26 0.02 -3.59
C ASP A 163 -14.86 1.17 -2.80
N VAL A 164 -14.07 2.21 -2.59
CA VAL A 164 -14.48 3.46 -1.94
C VAL A 164 -14.24 4.58 -2.94
N GLU A 165 -15.33 5.06 -3.54
CA GLU A 165 -15.34 6.20 -4.47
C GLU A 165 -15.82 7.45 -3.74
N ASP A 166 -14.88 8.22 -3.20
CA ASP A 166 -15.13 9.43 -2.40
C ASP A 166 -13.93 10.36 -2.62
N GLU A 167 -14.16 11.58 -3.12
CA GLU A 167 -13.08 12.55 -3.38
C GLU A 167 -12.28 12.90 -2.10
N GLY A 168 -12.85 12.68 -0.91
CA GLY A 168 -12.18 12.80 0.39
C GLY A 168 -11.47 11.54 0.89
N VAL A 169 -11.39 10.46 0.10
CA VAL A 169 -10.89 9.15 0.54
C VAL A 169 -9.46 9.18 1.08
N LYS A 170 -8.58 10.04 0.54
CA LYS A 170 -7.21 10.22 1.05
C LYS A 170 -7.22 10.66 2.53
N GLY A 171 -8.13 11.55 2.90
CA GLY A 171 -8.38 11.92 4.29
C GLY A 171 -8.91 10.76 5.13
N ARG A 172 -9.81 9.94 4.58
CA ARG A 172 -10.33 8.74 5.26
C ARG A 172 -9.23 7.70 5.54
N VAL A 173 -8.21 7.59 4.67
CA VAL A 173 -7.03 6.73 4.90
C VAL A 173 -6.24 7.23 6.10
N LEU A 174 -5.82 8.51 6.11
CA LEU A 174 -5.07 9.10 7.23
C LEU A 174 -5.86 9.05 8.54
N GLU A 175 -7.14 9.41 8.50
CA GLU A 175 -8.02 9.36 9.66
C GLU A 175 -8.11 7.93 10.23
N SER A 176 -8.20 6.92 9.36
CA SER A 176 -8.22 5.52 9.80
C SER A 176 -6.90 5.10 10.47
N MET A 177 -5.76 5.55 9.95
CA MET A 177 -4.45 5.33 10.60
C MET A 177 -4.42 5.99 11.98
N GLN A 178 -4.91 7.23 12.08
CA GLN A 178 -4.96 7.98 13.34
C GLN A 178 -5.91 7.35 14.36
N ILE A 179 -7.07 6.86 13.92
CA ILE A 179 -8.01 6.11 14.75
C ILE A 179 -7.32 4.87 15.30
N GLN A 180 -6.72 4.03 14.45
CA GLN A 180 -6.04 2.81 14.88
C GLN A 180 -4.94 3.12 15.91
N THR A 181 -4.08 4.10 15.64
CA THR A 181 -3.02 4.52 16.58
C THR A 181 -3.56 4.99 17.93
N ARG A 182 -4.65 5.77 17.94
CA ARG A 182 -5.29 6.22 19.19
C ARG A 182 -5.82 5.03 20.00
N PHE A 183 -6.49 4.08 19.36
CA PHE A 183 -7.03 2.88 20.02
C PHE A 183 -5.94 1.93 20.53
N MET A 184 -4.73 1.99 19.97
CA MET A 184 -3.56 1.29 20.49
C MET A 184 -2.94 1.96 21.74
N GLY A 185 -3.48 3.09 22.21
CA GLY A 185 -3.00 3.80 23.39
C GLY A 185 -1.92 4.86 23.13
N TRP A 186 -1.81 5.34 21.88
CA TRP A 186 -0.77 6.31 21.48
C TRP A 186 -1.36 7.66 21.02
N PRO A 187 -2.07 8.40 21.90
CA PRO A 187 -2.75 9.63 21.52
C PRO A 187 -1.79 10.78 21.18
N ASP A 188 -0.54 10.74 21.65
CA ASP A 188 0.46 11.79 21.44
C ASP A 188 1.47 11.44 20.33
N HIS A 189 1.22 10.37 19.58
CA HIS A 189 2.12 9.94 18.50
C HIS A 189 2.21 10.99 17.37
N PRO A 190 3.38 11.23 16.75
CA PRO A 190 3.54 12.23 15.68
C PRO A 190 2.55 12.09 14.50
N LEU A 191 2.06 10.88 14.23
CA LEU A 191 1.01 10.60 13.23
C LEU A 191 -0.28 11.43 13.44
N MET A 192 -0.61 11.82 14.68
CA MET A 192 -1.76 12.67 14.96
C MET A 192 -1.63 14.08 14.37
N GLY A 193 -0.40 14.57 14.20
CA GLY A 193 -0.11 15.87 13.61
C GLY A 193 -0.12 15.89 12.09
N MET A 194 -0.08 14.72 11.44
CA MET A 194 -0.03 14.61 9.98
C MET A 194 -1.36 15.08 9.34
N LYS A 195 -1.26 15.59 8.11
CA LYS A 195 -2.37 16.12 7.31
C LYS A 195 -2.35 15.53 5.90
N VAL A 196 -3.49 15.66 5.22
CA VAL A 196 -3.67 15.37 3.79
C VAL A 196 -2.97 16.44 2.97
#